data_AF-A0A2M6U6G3-F1
#
_entry.id   AF-A0A2M6U6G3-F1
#
_cell.length_a   1.000
_cell.length_b   1.000
_cell.length_c   1.000
_cell.angle_alpha   90.00
_cell.angle_beta   90.00
_cell.angle_gamma   90.00
#
_symmetry.space_group_name_H-M   'P 1'
#
loop_
_entity.id
_entity.type
_entity.pdbx_description
1 polymer ?
#
loop_
_entity_poly.entity_id
_entity_poly.type
_entity_poly.pdbx_seq_one_letter_code
_entity_poly.pdbx_strand_id
1 'polypeptide(L)'
;MVPADRLDRDIYLVLEDFGVRAGCAWRETDEQDTDRDTIIRDLLSGQYTYPVRIVVFNAIEGHARDATSEIADAVAEADAANTPALQAFVEANATRPVAVQLPHPLSVVSSGPCI
;
A
#
# COMPACT_ATOMS: atom_id res chain seq x y z
N MET A 1 -31.34 -3.31 14.44
CA MET A 1 -30.89 -4.47 13.66
C MET A 1 -30.05 -3.92 12.53
N VAL A 2 -28.76 -4.25 12.49
CA VAL A 2 -27.88 -3.86 11.38
C VAL A 2 -28.22 -4.75 10.18
N PRO A 3 -28.41 -4.20 8.97
CA PRO A 3 -28.64 -5.02 7.77
C PRO A 3 -27.50 -6.03 7.59
N ALA A 4 -27.83 -7.29 7.31
CA ALA A 4 -26.84 -8.37 7.20
C ALA A 4 -25.86 -8.17 6.03
N ASP A 5 -26.26 -7.40 5.02
CA ASP A 5 -25.49 -7.05 3.82
C ASP A 5 -24.53 -5.87 4.02
N ARG A 6 -24.64 -5.10 5.12
CA ARG A 6 -23.73 -3.97 5.39
C ARG A 6 -22.25 -4.40 5.46
N LEU A 7 -22.00 -5.63 5.91
CA LEU A 7 -20.67 -6.22 6.03
C LEU A 7 -20.37 -7.24 4.93
N ASP A 8 -21.24 -7.37 3.92
CA ASP A 8 -20.98 -8.20 2.75
C ASP A 8 -20.06 -7.44 1.78
N ARG A 9 -18.80 -7.28 2.19
CA ARG A 9 -17.74 -6.60 1.45
C ARG A 9 -16.37 -7.04 1.94
N ASP A 10 -15.37 -6.78 1.13
CA ASP A 10 -13.97 -6.88 1.54
C ASP A 10 -13.63 -5.79 2.56
N ILE A 11 -13.14 -6.23 3.72
CA ILE A 11 -12.67 -5.40 4.82
C ILE A 11 -11.18 -5.63 4.96
N TYR A 12 -10.41 -4.55 4.84
CA TYR A 12 -8.96 -4.54 4.99
C TYR A 12 -8.58 -4.06 6.39
N LEU A 13 -7.68 -4.80 7.04
CA LEU A 13 -7.11 -4.44 8.34
C LEU A 13 -5.60 -4.33 8.22
N VAL A 14 -5.04 -3.33 8.89
CA VAL A 14 -3.61 -3.06 8.93
C VAL A 14 -3.05 -3.45 10.30
N LEU A 15 -2.06 -4.33 10.30
CA LEU A 15 -1.19 -4.59 11.44
C LEU A 15 -0.09 -3.54 11.43
N GLU A 16 0.03 -2.78 12.52
CA GLU A 16 1.06 -1.75 12.68
C GLU A 16 2.01 -2.12 13.83
N ASP A 17 3.30 -1.85 13.68
CA ASP A 17 4.29 -1.97 14.75
C ASP A 17 4.42 -0.67 15.54
N PHE A 18 4.16 -0.74 16.84
CA PHE A 18 4.29 0.38 17.77
C PHE A 18 5.63 0.34 18.55
N GLY A 19 6.57 -0.49 18.09
CA GLY A 19 7.92 -0.62 18.62
C GLY A 19 8.03 -1.57 19.80
N VAL A 20 9.26 -1.81 20.25
CA VAL A 20 9.66 -2.90 21.16
C VAL A 20 8.79 -3.04 22.43
N ARG A 21 8.28 -1.94 22.97
CA ARG A 21 7.50 -1.95 24.22
C ARG A 21 6.02 -2.28 24.03
N ALA A 22 5.45 -1.90 22.89
CA ALA A 22 4.04 -2.06 22.60
C ALA A 22 3.76 -3.21 21.62
N GLY A 23 4.76 -3.56 20.80
CA GLY A 23 4.67 -4.60 19.78
C GLY A 23 3.72 -4.22 18.65
N CYS A 24 3.26 -5.24 17.93
CA CYS A 24 2.33 -5.06 16.82
C CYS A 24 0.88 -5.16 17.28
N ALA A 25 0.01 -4.31 16.74
CA ALA A 25 -1.43 -4.38 16.96
C ALA A 25 -2.22 -4.04 15.69
N TRP A 26 -3.40 -4.63 15.57
CA TRP A 26 -4.36 -4.28 14.52
C TRP A 26 -4.92 -2.90 14.77
N ARG A 27 -4.87 -2.03 13.76
CA ARG A 27 -5.33 -0.66 13.89
C ARG A 27 -6.83 -0.57 14.03
N GLU A 28 -7.26 0.25 14.99
CA GLU A 28 -8.64 0.72 15.04
C GLU A 28 -8.93 1.42 13.72
N THR A 29 -10.00 0.98 13.07
CA THR A 29 -10.42 1.44 11.74
C THR A 29 -11.93 1.69 11.82
N ASP A 30 -12.41 2.82 11.29
CA ASP A 30 -13.84 3.04 11.15
C ASP A 30 -14.40 1.97 10.20
N GLU A 31 -15.58 1.43 10.53
CA GLU A 31 -16.20 0.40 9.72
C GLU A 31 -16.29 0.80 8.24
N GLN A 32 -16.61 2.05 7.92
CA GLN A 32 -16.75 2.54 6.55
C GLN A 32 -15.41 2.79 5.83
N ASP A 33 -14.32 2.90 6.59
CA ASP A 33 -12.99 3.22 6.08
C ASP A 33 -12.10 1.97 6.02
N THR A 34 -12.68 0.84 5.58
CA THR A 34 -12.00 -0.46 5.51
C THR A 34 -11.87 -1.00 4.09
N ASP A 35 -12.29 -0.26 3.08
CA ASP A 35 -12.10 -0.66 1.69
C ASP A 35 -10.64 -0.46 1.24
N ARG A 36 -10.30 -1.10 0.11
CA ARG A 36 -8.97 -1.09 -0.47
C ARG A 36 -8.43 0.32 -0.74
N ASP A 37 -9.24 1.19 -1.32
CA ASP A 37 -8.81 2.52 -1.77
C ASP A 37 -8.60 3.43 -0.57
N THR A 38 -9.44 3.29 0.46
CA THR A 38 -9.25 3.95 1.75
C THR A 38 -7.94 3.55 2.41
N ILE A 39 -7.61 2.26 2.50
CA ILE A 39 -6.32 1.83 3.09
C ILE A 39 -5.13 2.39 2.31
N ILE A 40 -5.17 2.39 0.98
CA ILE A 40 -4.10 2.97 0.14
C ILE A 40 -3.95 4.46 0.43
N ARG A 41 -5.05 5.22 0.44
CA ARG A 41 -5.04 6.65 0.77
C ARG A 41 -4.46 6.91 2.15
N ASP A 42 -4.85 6.12 3.14
CA ASP A 42 -4.46 6.32 4.53
C ASP A 42 -2.98 5.98 4.76
N LEU A 43 -2.46 4.93 4.10
CA LEU A 43 -1.02 4.66 4.00
C LEU A 43 -0.27 5.85 3.41
N LEU A 44 -0.69 6.34 2.24
CA LEU A 44 -0.07 7.48 1.55
C LEU A 44 -0.16 8.78 2.36
N SER A 45 -1.18 8.95 3.20
CA SER A 45 -1.31 10.11 4.07
C SER A 45 -0.46 10.01 5.35
N GLY A 46 0.14 8.85 5.62
CA GLY A 46 0.96 8.60 6.81
C GLY A 46 0.16 8.28 8.09
N GLN A 47 -1.11 7.87 7.97
CA GLN A 47 -1.93 7.47 9.13
C GLN A 47 -1.40 6.21 9.83
N TYR A 48 -0.68 5.39 9.07
CA TYR A 48 0.06 4.23 9.56
C TYR A 48 1.56 4.57 9.58
N THR A 49 2.15 4.56 10.77
CA THR A 49 3.57 4.91 10.96
C THR A 49 4.47 3.78 10.50
N TYR A 50 4.15 2.54 10.89
CA TYR A 50 4.95 1.35 10.57
C TYR A 50 4.04 0.16 10.21
N PRO A 51 3.41 0.16 9.02
CA PRO A 51 2.60 -0.95 8.57
C PRO A 51 3.47 -2.21 8.40
N VAL A 52 2.96 -3.35 8.87
CA VAL A 52 3.67 -4.64 8.85
C VAL A 52 2.97 -5.64 7.92
N ARG A 53 1.64 -5.73 8.03
CA ARG A 53 0.83 -6.69 7.28
C ARG A 53 -0.55 -6.12 7.03
N ILE A 54 -1.11 -6.47 5.88
CA ILE A 54 -2.48 -6.12 5.52
C ILE A 54 -3.24 -7.40 5.23
N VAL A 55 -4.35 -7.60 5.92
CA VAL A 55 -5.25 -8.74 5.70
C VAL A 55 -6.56 -8.22 5.18
N VAL A 56 -7.09 -8.90 4.18
CA VAL A 56 -8.45 -8.68 3.69
C VAL A 56 -9.31 -9.88 4.03
N PHE A 57 -10.52 -9.63 4.48
CA PHE A 57 -11.50 -10.66 4.75
C PHE A 57 -12.91 -10.20 4.35
N ASN A 58 -13.76 -11.18 4.03
CA ASN A 58 -15.21 -11.01 3.97
C ASN A 58 -15.82 -12.08 4.88
N ALA A 59 -16.49 -11.65 5.95
CA ALA A 59 -17.05 -12.55 6.94
C ALA A 59 -18.35 -13.24 6.47
N ILE A 60 -19.05 -12.66 5.50
CA ILE A 60 -20.28 -13.21 4.92
C ILE A 60 -19.94 -14.27 3.87
N GLU A 61 -18.98 -13.97 2.99
CA GLU A 61 -18.50 -14.92 1.97
C GLU A 61 -17.52 -15.96 2.53
N GLY A 62 -16.99 -15.75 3.73
CA GLY A 62 -16.20 -16.73 4.48
C GLY A 62 -14.74 -16.85 4.03
N HIS A 63 -14.14 -15.78 3.49
CA HIS A 63 -12.75 -15.79 3.06
C HIS A 63 -11.89 -14.79 3.83
N ALA A 64 -10.60 -15.11 3.95
CA ALA A 64 -9.56 -14.21 4.44
C ALA A 64 -8.23 -14.53 3.73
N ARG A 65 -7.45 -13.51 3.39
CA ARG A 65 -6.14 -13.66 2.73
C ARG A 65 -5.17 -12.56 3.14
N ASP A 66 -3.88 -12.83 3.02
CA ASP A 66 -2.84 -11.81 3.12
C ASP A 66 -2.86 -10.96 1.84
N ALA A 67 -3.08 -9.65 1.99
CA ALA A 67 -3.14 -8.66 0.92
C ALA A 67 -1.92 -7.72 0.91
N THR A 68 -0.89 -8.01 1.71
CA THR A 68 0.25 -7.11 1.91
C THR A 68 0.92 -6.75 0.59
N SER A 69 1.22 -7.74 -0.27
CA SER A 69 1.82 -7.50 -1.59
C SER A 69 0.89 -6.77 -2.55
N GLU A 70 -0.41 -7.11 -2.54
CA GLU A 70 -1.42 -6.45 -3.39
C GLU A 70 -1.47 -4.93 -3.12
N ILE A 71 -1.44 -4.55 -1.84
CA ILE A 71 -1.46 -3.15 -1.43
C ILE A 71 -0.09 -2.49 -1.63
N ALA A 72 1.01 -3.18 -1.35
CA ALA A 72 2.35 -2.66 -1.60
C ALA A 72 2.57 -2.34 -3.09
N ASP A 73 2.10 -3.21 -3.99
CA ASP A 73 2.12 -2.96 -5.44
C ASP A 73 1.27 -1.74 -5.81
N ALA A 74 0.07 -1.60 -5.24
CA ALA A 74 -0.80 -0.45 -5.51
C ALA A 74 -0.21 0.88 -5.02
N VAL A 75 0.44 0.88 -3.85
CA VAL A 75 1.15 2.06 -3.32
C VAL A 75 2.37 2.39 -4.19
N ALA A 76 3.10 1.38 -4.66
CA ALA A 76 4.23 1.58 -5.58
C ALA A 76 3.78 2.20 -6.91
N GLU A 77 2.67 1.74 -7.47
CA GLU A 77 2.09 2.28 -8.71
C GLU A 77 1.63 3.73 -8.57
N ALA A 78 1.22 4.15 -7.38
CA ALA A 78 0.88 5.54 -7.10
C ALA A 78 2.10 6.49 -7.09
N ASP A 79 3.32 5.95 -7.01
CA ASP A 79 4.59 6.69 -6.90
C ASP A 79 4.54 7.83 -5.86
N ALA A 80 3.84 7.54 -4.75
CA ALA A 80 3.48 8.55 -3.75
C ALA A 80 3.91 8.17 -2.33
N ALA A 81 4.76 7.13 -2.17
CA ALA A 81 5.30 6.74 -0.88
C ALA A 81 6.16 7.88 -0.29
N ASN A 82 5.59 8.59 0.68
CA ASN A 82 6.10 9.87 1.18
C ASN A 82 6.83 9.77 2.53
N THR A 83 6.87 8.60 3.16
CA THR A 83 7.60 8.35 4.40
C THR A 83 8.64 7.24 4.24
N PRO A 84 9.77 7.29 4.96
CA PRO A 84 10.77 6.21 4.93
C PRO A 84 10.20 4.85 5.34
N ALA A 85 9.25 4.82 6.27
CA ALA A 85 8.61 3.59 6.71
C ALA A 85 7.72 2.98 5.62
N LEU A 86 6.94 3.81 4.91
CA LEU A 86 6.12 3.34 3.79
C LEU A 86 6.98 2.89 2.61
N GLN A 87 8.10 3.58 2.34
CA GLN A 87 9.07 3.15 1.34
C GLN A 87 9.66 1.78 1.66
N ALA A 88 10.09 1.56 2.91
CA ALA A 88 10.59 0.26 3.35
C ALA A 88 9.51 -0.83 3.28
N PHE A 89 8.26 -0.50 3.60
CA PHE A 89 7.13 -1.41 3.45
C PHE A 89 6.92 -1.81 1.99
N VAL A 90 6.93 -0.85 1.06
CA VAL A 90 6.80 -1.13 -0.38
C VAL A 90 7.96 -1.98 -0.88
N GLU A 91 9.20 -1.61 -0.56
CA GLU A 91 10.41 -2.33 -0.98
C GLU A 91 10.40 -3.80 -0.51
N ALA A 92 9.92 -4.05 0.72
CA ALA A 92 9.90 -5.40 1.28
C ALA A 92 8.78 -6.28 0.73
N ASN A 93 7.67 -5.71 0.25
CA ASN A 93 6.44 -6.47 0.01
C ASN A 93 5.90 -6.39 -1.42
N ALA A 94 6.26 -5.37 -2.20
CA ALA A 94 5.85 -5.27 -3.59
C ALA A 94 6.43 -6.43 -4.41
N THR A 95 5.60 -7.02 -5.26
CA THR A 95 5.98 -8.14 -6.13
C THR A 95 6.23 -7.70 -7.56
N ARG A 96 5.69 -6.55 -7.94
CA ARG A 96 5.91 -5.95 -9.26
C ARG A 96 7.20 -5.13 -9.20
N PRO A 97 8.07 -5.21 -10.23
CA PRO A 97 9.25 -4.38 -10.27
C PRO A 97 8.80 -2.92 -10.24
N VAL A 98 9.21 -2.17 -9.21
CA VAL A 98 9.10 -0.71 -9.23
C VAL A 98 9.93 -0.26 -10.42
N ALA A 99 9.26 0.18 -11.49
CA ALA A 99 9.95 0.70 -12.65
C ALA A 99 10.65 2.00 -12.22
N VAL A 100 11.90 1.89 -11.79
CA VAL A 100 12.79 3.04 -11.62
C VAL A 100 12.91 3.64 -13.02
N GLN A 101 12.16 4.71 -13.29
CA GLN A 101 12.31 5.48 -14.51
C GLN A 101 13.70 6.14 -14.46
N LEU A 102 14.68 5.48 -15.08
CA LEU A 102 16.01 6.04 -15.25
C LEU A 102 15.91 7.32 -16.10
N PRO A 103 16.67 8.38 -15.78
CA PRO A 103 16.69 9.57 -16.62
C PRO A 103 17.14 9.18 -18.03
N HIS A 104 16.31 9.53 -19.02
CA HIS A 104 16.60 9.27 -20.43
C HIS A 104 17.94 9.92 -20.80
N PRO A 105 18.86 9.20 -21.46
CA PRO A 105 20.10 9.80 -21.92
C PRO A 105 19.77 10.92 -22.91
N LEU A 106 20.25 12.12 -22.62
CA LEU A 106 20.18 13.27 -23.53
C LEU A 106 20.85 12.88 -24.85
N SER A 107 20.08 12.83 -25.94
CA SER A 107 20.64 12.62 -27.27
C SER A 107 21.49 13.84 -27.63
N VAL A 108 22.81 13.69 -27.58
CA VAL A 108 23.74 14.66 -28.19
C VAL A 108 23.51 14.59 -29.70
N VAL A 109 22.84 15.60 -30.24
CA VAL A 109 22.75 15.83 -31.68
C VAL A 109 24.15 16.24 -32.14
N SER A 110 24.88 15.32 -32.74
CA SER A 110 26.11 15.61 -33.48
C SER A 110 25.74 16.40 -34.73
N SER A 111 26.05 17.70 -34.75
CA SER A 111 26.10 18.46 -36.00
C SER A 111 27.37 18.05 -36.75
N GLY A 112 27.23 17.26 -37.81
CA GLY A 112 28.31 17.06 -38.78
C GLY A 112 28.57 18.34 -39.58
N PRO A 113 29.80 18.63 -40.01
CA PRO A 113 30.09 19.84 -40.78
C PRO A 113 29.57 19.68 -42.21
N CYS A 114 28.92 20.73 -42.72
CA CYS A 114 28.68 20.87 -44.16
C CYS A 114 30.03 21.09 -44.86
N ILE A 115 30.30 20.28 -45.88
CA ILE A 115 31.40 20.49 -46.84
C ILE A 115 30.84 21.27 -48.04
#